data_AF-A0AAD5RY65-F1
#
_entry.id   AF-A0AAD5RY65-F1
#
_cell.length_a   1.000
_cell.length_b   1.000
_cell.length_c   1.000
_cell.angle_alpha   90.00
_cell.angle_beta   90.00
_cell.angle_gamma   90.00
#
_symmetry.space_group_name_H-M   'P 1'
#
loop_
_entity.id
_entity.type
_entity.pdbx_description
1 polymer ?
#
loop_
_entity_poly.entity_id
_entity_poly.type
_entity_poly.pdbx_seq_one_letter_code
_entity_poly.pdbx_strand_id
1 'polypeptide(L)'
;MLLNLLTFGLWGKLGRLVHFGVDAVLISTILAGMKRSTGLTPSFEAQKVAGGDNEVKKWVDRYLGMGEWVMDQSVAIAGTSSYFTRKR
;
A
#
# COMPACT_ATOMS: atom_id res chain seq x y z
N MET A 1 9.26 -31.89 17.55
CA MET A 1 8.33 -32.29 16.47
C MET A 1 7.02 -31.50 16.50
N LEU A 2 6.33 -31.41 17.65
CA LEU A 2 5.08 -30.63 17.82
C LEU A 2 5.22 -29.12 17.53
N LEU A 3 6.36 -28.53 17.89
CA LEU A 3 6.67 -27.12 17.62
C LEU A 3 6.69 -26.82 16.12
N ASN A 4 7.39 -27.63 15.30
CA ASN A 4 7.48 -27.45 13.85
C ASN A 4 6.12 -27.60 13.14
N LEU A 5 5.22 -28.45 13.66
CA LEU A 5 3.88 -28.65 13.10
C LEU A 5 2.98 -27.43 13.38
N LEU A 6 3.08 -26.86 14.59
CA LEU A 6 2.45 -25.59 14.93
C LEU A 6 3.04 -24.45 14.10
N THR A 7 4.37 -24.40 13.93
CA THR A 7 5.04 -23.39 13.10
C THR A 7 4.61 -23.48 11.64
N PHE A 8 4.50 -24.67 11.04
CA PHE A 8 4.01 -24.86 9.66
C PHE A 8 2.54 -24.45 9.48
N GLY A 9 1.67 -24.83 10.42
CA GLY A 9 0.26 -24.44 10.40
C GLY A 9 0.05 -22.94 10.63
N LEU A 10 0.89 -22.31 11.45
CA LEU A 10 0.91 -20.86 11.66
C LEU A 10 1.48 -20.14 10.44
N TRP A 11 2.50 -20.69 9.79
CA TRP A 11 3.13 -20.13 8.58
C TRP A 11 2.13 -20.01 7.43
N GLY A 12 1.24 -21.00 7.25
CA GLY A 12 0.15 -20.90 6.27
C GLY A 12 -0.88 -19.81 6.57
N LYS A 13 -1.09 -19.44 7.83
CA LYS A 13 -1.94 -18.30 8.22
C LYS A 13 -1.20 -16.97 8.07
N LEU A 14 0.09 -16.94 8.40
CA LEU A 14 0.97 -15.78 8.19
C LEU A 14 1.10 -15.44 6.70
N GLY A 15 1.22 -16.44 5.83
CA GLY A 15 1.26 -16.22 4.37
C GLY A 15 0.02 -15.50 3.84
N ARG A 16 -1.17 -15.87 4.32
CA ARG A 16 -2.42 -15.15 3.96
C ARG A 16 -2.45 -13.75 4.53
N LEU A 17 -2.01 -13.54 5.77
CA LEU A 17 -1.94 -12.21 6.38
C LEU A 17 -0.99 -11.28 5.61
N VAL A 18 0.19 -11.78 5.24
CA VAL A 18 1.15 -11.06 4.39
C VAL A 18 0.53 -10.76 3.03
N HIS A 19 -0.18 -11.70 2.42
CA HIS A 19 -0.86 -11.47 1.14
C HIS A 19 -1.87 -10.33 1.22
N PHE A 20 -2.75 -10.34 2.23
CA PHE A 20 -3.69 -9.23 2.46
C PHE A 20 -2.99 -7.89 2.76
N GLY A 21 -1.87 -7.94 3.48
CA GLY A 21 -1.05 -6.75 3.73
C GLY A 21 -0.42 -6.19 2.45
N VAL A 22 0.09 -7.07 1.58
CA VAL A 22 0.64 -6.71 0.27
C VAL A 22 -0.46 -6.14 -0.62
N ASP A 23 -1.63 -6.78 -0.68
CA ASP A 23 -2.77 -6.30 -1.46
C ASP A 23 -3.23 -4.91 -1.01
N ALA A 24 -3.27 -4.67 0.30
CA ALA A 24 -3.60 -3.35 0.85
C ALA A 24 -2.55 -2.30 0.42
N VAL A 25 -1.26 -2.61 0.53
CA VAL A 25 -0.19 -1.71 0.07
C VAL A 25 -0.29 -1.45 -1.44
N LEU A 26 -0.59 -2.47 -2.26
CA LEU A 26 -0.76 -2.33 -3.70
C LEU A 26 -1.93 -1.40 -4.04
N ILE A 27 -3.09 -1.60 -3.40
CA ILE A 27 -4.25 -0.71 -3.55
C ILE A 27 -3.85 0.72 -3.18
N SER A 28 -3.17 0.91 -2.04
CA SER A 28 -2.71 2.24 -1.64
C SER A 28 -1.75 2.86 -2.67
N THR A 29 -0.86 2.08 -3.26
CA THR A 29 0.13 2.54 -4.24
C THR A 29 -0.54 2.97 -5.53
N ILE A 30 -1.56 2.22 -6.00
CA ILE A 30 -2.37 2.58 -7.16
C ILE A 30 -3.13 3.89 -6.91
N LEU A 31 -3.76 4.03 -5.73
CA LEU A 31 -4.50 5.25 -5.37
C LEU A 31 -3.60 6.48 -5.25
N ALA A 32 -2.43 6.32 -4.64
CA ALA A 32 -1.37 7.33 -4.60
C ALA A 32 -0.89 7.71 -6.01
N GLY A 33 -0.71 6.72 -6.89
CA GLY A 33 -0.35 6.90 -8.28
C GLY A 33 -1.41 7.70 -9.06
N MET A 34 -2.70 7.37 -8.88
CA MET A 34 -3.82 8.11 -9.48
C MET A 34 -3.87 9.56 -9.01
N LYS A 35 -3.70 9.82 -7.70
CA LYS A 35 -3.60 11.17 -7.13
C LYS A 35 -2.51 11.99 -7.81
N ARG A 36 -1.35 11.38 -8.05
CA ARG A 36 -0.18 12.04 -8.65
C ARG A 36 -0.30 12.24 -10.16
N SER A 37 -0.91 11.29 -10.88
CA SER A 37 -1.01 11.34 -12.34
C SER A 37 -2.17 12.19 -12.86
N THR A 38 -3.27 12.25 -12.11
CA THR A 38 -4.50 12.95 -12.54
C THR A 38 -4.79 14.20 -11.73
N GLY A 39 -4.10 14.43 -10.61
CA GLY A 39 -4.44 15.49 -9.65
C GLY A 39 -5.75 15.26 -8.91
N LEU A 40 -6.50 14.19 -9.23
CA LEU A 40 -7.70 13.79 -8.53
C LEU A 40 -7.28 13.16 -7.22
N THR A 41 -7.41 13.91 -6.13
CA THR A 41 -7.25 13.33 -4.79
C THR A 41 -8.36 12.30 -4.64
N PRO A 42 -8.05 11.02 -4.38
CA PRO A 42 -9.07 10.01 -4.16
C PRO A 42 -9.85 10.46 -2.92
N SER A 43 -10.99 11.09 -3.18
CA SER A 43 -12.00 11.44 -2.21
C SER A 43 -12.70 10.15 -1.81
N PHE A 44 -11.95 9.16 -1.32
CA PHE A 44 -12.51 8.15 -0.44
C PHE A 44 -12.87 8.87 0.82
N GLU A 45 -14.00 9.58 0.79
CA GLU A 45 -14.94 9.60 1.88
C GLU A 45 -14.38 9.84 3.29
N ALA A 46 -13.23 10.48 3.44
CA ALA A 46 -12.78 11.07 4.69
C ALA A 46 -13.80 12.13 5.15
N GLN A 47 -14.69 12.57 4.27
CA GLN A 47 -15.84 13.43 4.56
C GLN A 47 -17.21 12.73 4.49
N LYS A 48 -17.31 11.50 3.96
CA LYS A 48 -18.59 10.76 3.81
C LYS A 48 -18.66 9.48 4.67
N VAL A 49 -17.55 8.77 4.82
CA VAL A 49 -17.32 7.63 5.74
C VAL A 49 -16.91 8.14 7.12
N ALA A 50 -16.14 9.23 7.20
CA ALA A 50 -15.87 9.89 8.48
C ALA A 50 -17.04 10.82 8.82
N GLY A 51 -18.08 10.27 9.44
CA GLY A 51 -19.13 11.01 10.13
C GLY A 51 -18.61 11.76 11.37
N GLY A 52 -17.50 12.50 11.27
CA GLY A 52 -16.93 13.33 12.34
C GLY A 52 -15.60 12.85 12.93
N ASP A 53 -15.16 11.63 12.66
CA ASP A 53 -14.01 11.05 13.37
C ASP A 53 -12.66 11.39 12.73
N ASN A 54 -11.89 12.23 13.44
CA ASN A 54 -10.53 12.65 13.05
C ASN A 54 -9.51 11.49 12.99
N GLU A 55 -9.76 10.39 13.68
CA GLU A 55 -8.88 9.23 13.71
C GLU A 55 -8.90 8.43 12.41
N VAL A 56 -10.07 8.29 11.79
CA VAL A 56 -10.25 7.60 10.51
C VAL A 56 -9.51 8.34 9.41
N LYS A 57 -9.60 9.68 9.40
CA LYS A 57 -8.84 10.53 8.48
C LYS A 57 -7.33 10.29 8.60
N LYS A 58 -6.83 10.31 9.84
CA LYS A 58 -5.40 10.08 10.13
C LYS A 58 -4.93 8.68 9.69
N TRP A 59 -5.77 7.66 9.82
CA TRP A 59 -5.47 6.31 9.36
C TRP A 59 -5.46 6.21 7.83
N VAL A 60 -6.42 6.84 7.16
CA VAL A 60 -6.46 6.91 5.69
C VAL A 60 -5.26 7.68 5.15
N ASP A 61 -4.89 8.80 5.77
CA ASP A 61 -3.70 9.58 5.39
C ASP A 61 -2.42 8.76 5.53
N ARG A 62 -2.29 7.98 6.62
CA ARG A 62 -1.16 7.06 6.80
C ARG A 62 -1.16 5.95 5.76
N TYR A 63 -2.33 5.38 5.45
CA TYR A 63 -2.47 4.35 4.44
C TYR A 63 -2.02 4.87 3.07
N LEU A 64 -2.62 5.97 2.59
CA LEU A 64 -2.25 6.60 1.33
C LEU A 64 -0.77 7.04 1.28
N GLY A 65 -0.24 7.54 2.40
CA GLY A 65 1.17 7.90 2.52
C GLY A 65 2.12 6.70 2.36
N MET A 66 1.73 5.51 2.84
CA MET A 66 2.51 4.30 2.57
C MET A 66 2.54 3.97 1.07
N GLY A 67 1.42 4.12 0.35
CA GLY A 67 1.38 3.93 -1.10
C GLY A 67 2.23 4.93 -1.88
N GLU A 68 2.26 6.20 -1.47
CA GLU A 68 3.15 7.22 -2.06
C GLU A 68 4.63 6.85 -1.85
N TRP A 69 4.99 6.44 -0.64
CA TRP A 69 6.36 6.01 -0.33
C TRP A 69 6.78 4.78 -1.14
N VAL A 70 5.92 3.76 -1.25
CA VAL A 70 6.19 2.56 -2.06
C VAL A 70 6.34 2.92 -3.54
N MET A 71 5.48 3.80 -4.05
CA MET A 71 5.59 4.30 -5.42
C MET A 71 6.93 5.00 -5.65
N ASP A 72 7.35 5.90 -4.76
CA ASP A 72 8.63 6.60 -4.88
C ASP A 72 9.83 5.64 -4.85
N GLN A 73 9.82 4.65 -3.96
CA GLN A 73 10.86 3.62 -3.93
C GLN A 73 10.88 2.79 -5.22
N SER A 74 9.71 2.40 -5.74
CA SER A 74 9.61 1.66 -6.99
C SER A 74 10.18 2.44 -8.17
N VAL A 75 9.93 3.75 -8.24
CA VAL A 75 10.46 4.62 -9.30
C VAL A 75 11.96 4.83 -9.14
N ALA A 76 12.46 4.95 -7.91
CA ALA A 76 13.89 5.03 -7.64
C ALA A 76 14.62 3.76 -8.11
N ILE A 77 14.09 2.59 -7.75
CA ILE A 77 14.64 1.29 -8.19
C ILE A 77 14.56 1.18 -9.73
N ALA A 78 13.40 1.49 -10.32
CA ALA A 78 13.20 1.46 -11.77
C ALA A 78 14.21 2.35 -12.48
N GLY A 79 14.42 3.59 -12.00
CA GLY A 79 15.36 4.55 -12.55
C GLY A 79 16.84 4.15 -12.42
N THR A 80 17.19 3.31 -11.45
CA THR A 80 18.55 2.74 -11.32
C THR A 80 18.76 1.47 -12.13
N SER A 81 17.67 0.81 -12.55
CA SER A 81 17.76 -0.44 -13.31
C SER A 81 17.98 -0.17 -14.80
N SER A 82 18.76 -1.03 -15.46
CA SER A 82 19.00 -0.96 -16.91
C SER A 82 17.74 -1.26 -17.76
N TYR A 83 16.64 -1.68 -17.13
CA TYR A 83 15.40 -2.06 -17.82
C TYR A 83 14.49 -0.87 -18.13
N PHE A 84 14.65 0.26 -17.43
CA PHE A 84 13.86 1.46 -17.69
C PHE A 84 14.73 2.56 -18.26
N THR A 85 14.27 3.15 -19.37
CA THR A 85 14.88 4.32 -19.96
C THR A 85 13.97 5.52 -19.73
N ARG A 86 14.55 6.64 -19.27
CA ARG A 86 13.80 7.90 -19.12
C ARG A 86 13.73 8.58 -20.49
N LYS A 87 12.64 8.38 -21.23
CA LYS A 87 12.30 9.25 -22.37
C LYS A 87 11.61 10.51 -21.83
N ARG A 88 12.20 11.67 -22.12
CA ARG A 88 11.62 13.00 -21.83
C ARG A 88 10.52 13.33 -22.81
#